data_AF-F2UJN8-F1
#
_entry.id   AF-F2UJN8-F1
#
_cell.length_a   1.000
_cell.length_b   1.000
_cell.length_c   1.000
_cell.angle_alpha   90.00
_cell.angle_beta   90.00
_cell.angle_gamma   90.00
#
_symmetry.space_group_name_H-M   'P 1'
#
loop_
_entity.id
_entity.type
_entity.pdbx_description
1 polymer ?
#
loop_
_entity_poly.entity_id
_entity_poly.type
_entity_poly.pdbx_seq_one_letter_code
_entity_poly.pdbx_strand_id
1 'polypeptide(L)'
;MSTTTTTPAVKTWGDLRPSAPPMSSAATTAASSSSAGNGGKASKQAPFALFGQLPDDQKATSLEDDFNYGVHVASCSVDVRMKFLRKVYGIVAAQLLVTSIVTGIFQFPAISAFVQTFEAGVLLSALFAFVSLVALFVKRHQFPTNLYLLGAFTLAEAYLVGTIVTFYQIHSVLQAAVITTTVVAGLTLFAFQTKYDFTIFNGLLGMLLFSLIGIGFALIA
;
A
#
# COMPACT_ATOMS: atom_id res chain seq x y z
N MET A 1 -73.49 -10.98 29.82
CA MET A 1 -72.98 -11.51 28.53
C MET A 1 -71.76 -10.68 28.17
N SER A 2 -70.59 -11.13 28.63
CA SER A 2 -69.31 -10.42 28.54
C SER A 2 -68.56 -10.89 27.29
N THR A 3 -68.34 -9.99 26.34
CA THR A 3 -67.59 -10.26 25.11
C THR A 3 -66.09 -10.24 25.38
N THR A 4 -65.44 -11.39 25.25
CA THR A 4 -63.99 -11.57 25.39
C THR A 4 -63.30 -11.15 24.09
N THR A 5 -62.55 -10.05 24.11
CA THR A 5 -61.69 -9.62 23.00
C THR A 5 -60.28 -10.15 23.22
N THR A 6 -59.87 -11.13 22.41
CA THR A 6 -58.49 -11.65 22.34
C THR A 6 -57.60 -10.71 21.52
N THR A 7 -56.62 -10.08 22.16
CA THR A 7 -55.52 -9.33 21.53
C THR A 7 -54.36 -10.29 21.21
N PRO A 8 -53.73 -10.26 20.01
CA PRO A 8 -52.56 -11.09 19.74
C PRO A 8 -51.31 -10.53 20.45
N ALA A 9 -50.55 -11.42 21.09
CA ALA A 9 -49.34 -11.10 21.83
C ALA A 9 -48.21 -10.64 20.88
N VAL A 10 -47.74 -9.40 21.05
CA VAL A 10 -46.57 -8.86 20.34
C VAL A 10 -45.31 -9.28 21.09
N LYS A 11 -44.48 -10.13 20.47
CA LYS A 11 -43.17 -10.52 21.00
C LYS A 11 -42.20 -9.34 20.93
N THR A 12 -41.66 -8.95 22.07
CA THR A 12 -40.75 -7.80 22.21
C THR A 12 -39.30 -8.22 21.96
N TRP A 13 -38.46 -7.31 21.47
CA TRP A 13 -37.04 -7.55 21.09
C TRP A 13 -36.14 -8.14 22.19
N GLY A 14 -36.61 -8.22 23.44
CA GLY A 14 -35.90 -8.87 24.56
C GLY A 14 -35.94 -10.40 24.50
N ASP A 15 -36.99 -11.00 23.92
CA ASP A 15 -37.20 -12.45 23.94
C ASP A 15 -36.41 -13.22 22.85
N LEU A 16 -35.73 -12.49 21.97
CA LEU A 16 -34.98 -13.05 20.82
C LEU A 16 -33.46 -13.00 21.00
N ARG A 17 -32.96 -12.50 22.14
CA ARG A 17 -31.51 -12.47 22.40
C ARG A 17 -31.03 -13.79 23.02
N PRO A 18 -30.01 -14.46 22.46
CA PRO A 18 -29.38 -15.61 23.11
C PRO A 18 -28.77 -15.21 24.45
N SER A 19 -29.09 -15.94 25.53
CA SER A 19 -28.50 -15.76 26.85
C SER A 19 -27.06 -16.28 26.89
N ALA A 20 -26.17 -15.51 27.53
CA ALA A 20 -24.77 -15.89 27.71
C ALA A 20 -24.66 -17.14 28.60
N PRO A 21 -23.71 -18.05 28.34
CA PRO A 21 -23.49 -19.23 29.18
C PRO A 21 -22.94 -18.82 30.57
N PRO A 22 -23.33 -19.54 31.64
CA PRO A 22 -22.92 -19.21 33.01
C PRO A 22 -21.44 -19.50 33.25
N MET A 23 -20.72 -18.55 33.87
CA MET A 23 -19.39 -18.79 34.43
C MET A 23 -19.54 -19.67 35.69
N SER A 24 -19.04 -20.90 35.62
CA SER A 24 -18.93 -21.81 36.77
C SER A 24 -17.65 -21.48 37.56
N SER A 25 -17.82 -21.07 38.82
CA SER A 25 -16.79 -21.00 39.84
C SER A 25 -16.73 -22.31 40.63
N ALA A 26 -15.56 -22.95 40.69
CA ALA A 26 -15.12 -23.92 41.70
C ALA A 26 -13.75 -24.47 41.25
N ALA A 27 -12.74 -24.74 42.05
CA ALA A 27 -12.53 -24.59 43.48
C ALA A 27 -11.01 -24.62 43.72
N THR A 28 -10.59 -23.91 44.76
CA THR A 28 -9.31 -24.02 45.44
C THR A 28 -9.02 -25.46 45.87
N THR A 29 -7.84 -26.01 45.51
CA THR A 29 -7.19 -27.03 46.35
C THR A 29 -5.68 -26.87 46.29
N ALA A 30 -5.10 -26.60 47.47
CA ALA A 30 -3.67 -26.61 47.76
C ALA A 30 -3.10 -28.02 47.71
N ALA A 31 -1.84 -28.17 47.30
CA ALA A 31 -0.96 -29.25 47.77
C ALA A 31 0.51 -28.84 47.61
N SER A 32 1.17 -28.73 48.74
CA SER A 32 2.61 -28.57 48.91
C SER A 32 3.37 -29.89 48.76
N SER A 33 4.66 -29.75 48.45
CA SER A 33 5.79 -30.59 48.88
C SER A 33 6.16 -31.88 48.13
N SER A 34 7.45 -31.91 47.79
CA SER A 34 8.43 -32.98 48.03
C SER A 34 8.74 -34.02 46.94
N SER A 35 10.03 -33.97 46.54
CA SER A 35 11.02 -35.06 46.64
C SER A 35 11.00 -36.24 45.65
N ALA A 36 12.12 -36.30 44.91
CA ALA A 36 12.97 -37.46 44.60
C ALA A 36 12.57 -38.45 43.48
N GLY A 37 13.57 -38.73 42.63
CA GLY A 37 13.97 -40.11 42.35
C GLY A 37 13.62 -40.70 40.98
N ASN A 38 14.57 -40.54 40.03
CA ASN A 38 15.12 -41.53 39.09
C ASN A 38 14.32 -42.80 38.71
N GLY A 39 14.24 -43.12 37.41
CA GLY A 39 14.03 -44.50 36.93
C GLY A 39 13.23 -44.62 35.65
N GLY A 40 13.83 -45.19 34.60
CA GLY A 40 13.26 -45.27 33.26
C GLY A 40 12.33 -46.46 32.96
N LYS A 41 11.62 -46.29 31.84
CA LYS A 41 11.04 -47.28 30.88
C LYS A 41 9.93 -48.23 31.38
N ALA A 42 8.69 -48.01 30.92
CA ALA A 42 8.11 -48.73 29.75
C ALA A 42 6.56 -48.60 29.64
N SER A 43 6.12 -48.17 28.45
CA SER A 43 4.88 -48.52 27.70
C SER A 43 3.48 -48.32 28.30
N LYS A 44 2.69 -47.40 27.70
CA LYS A 44 1.35 -47.72 27.16
C LYS A 44 0.93 -46.76 26.03
N GLN A 45 0.21 -47.33 25.08
CA GLN A 45 -0.02 -46.93 23.70
C GLN A 45 -1.05 -45.80 23.50
N ALA A 46 -0.97 -45.10 22.36
CA ALA A 46 -1.65 -43.86 21.96
C ALA A 46 -3.12 -44.03 21.49
N PRO A 47 -3.85 -42.91 21.20
CA PRO A 47 -3.93 -42.49 19.80
C PRO A 47 -4.06 -40.96 19.61
N PHE A 48 -2.96 -40.29 19.28
CA PHE A 48 -2.98 -39.08 18.45
C PHE A 48 -1.59 -38.88 17.83
N ALA A 49 -1.22 -39.81 16.96
CA ALA A 49 0.00 -39.73 16.16
C ALA A 49 -0.40 -39.64 14.68
N LEU A 50 -0.76 -38.43 14.23
CA LEU A 50 -0.82 -38.08 12.80
C LEU A 50 -0.21 -36.69 12.50
N PHE A 51 0.47 -36.07 13.47
CA PHE A 51 1.27 -34.89 13.20
C PHE A 51 2.72 -35.24 13.46
N GLY A 52 3.46 -35.51 12.37
CA GLY A 52 4.88 -35.79 12.44
C GLY A 52 5.61 -34.70 13.21
N GLN A 53 6.52 -35.14 14.07
CA GLN A 53 7.48 -34.28 14.76
C GLN A 53 8.24 -33.43 13.75
N LEU A 54 7.90 -32.14 13.73
CA LEU A 54 8.73 -31.12 13.12
C LEU A 54 9.68 -30.58 14.21
N PRO A 55 10.96 -30.34 13.89
CA PRO A 55 11.94 -29.80 14.84
C PRO A 55 11.44 -28.52 15.52
N ASP A 56 11.60 -28.41 16.85
CA ASP A 56 11.06 -27.32 17.67
C ASP A 56 11.60 -25.91 17.30
N ASP A 57 12.68 -25.84 16.51
CA ASP A 57 13.28 -24.61 15.96
C ASP A 57 12.50 -24.01 14.78
N GLN A 58 11.70 -24.80 14.04
CA GLN A 58 10.94 -24.31 12.89
C GLN A 58 9.55 -23.74 13.23
N LYS A 59 8.95 -24.14 14.36
CA LYS A 59 7.57 -23.75 14.68
C LYS A 59 7.45 -22.30 15.19
N ALA A 60 8.49 -21.79 15.85
CA ALA A 60 8.53 -20.41 16.30
C ALA A 60 8.70 -19.44 15.12
N THR A 61 9.60 -19.77 14.19
CA THR A 61 9.84 -18.99 12.97
C THR A 61 8.62 -18.98 12.05
N SER A 62 7.94 -20.12 11.84
CA SER A 62 6.76 -20.19 10.97
C SER A 62 5.54 -19.43 11.50
N LEU A 63 5.35 -19.34 12.82
CA LEU A 63 4.20 -18.63 13.42
C LEU A 63 4.47 -17.12 13.55
N GLU A 64 5.69 -16.71 13.94
CA GLU A 64 6.05 -15.29 13.93
C GLU A 64 5.99 -14.70 12.51
N ASP A 65 6.41 -15.45 11.49
CA ASP A 65 6.33 -15.01 10.10
C ASP A 65 4.88 -14.84 9.60
N ASP A 66 3.97 -15.73 10.00
CA ASP A 66 2.56 -15.70 9.59
C ASP A 66 1.78 -14.54 10.24
N PHE A 67 2.13 -14.16 11.48
CA PHE A 67 1.58 -12.96 12.13
C PHE A 67 2.23 -11.66 11.64
N ASN A 68 3.46 -11.72 11.15
CA ASN A 68 4.20 -10.55 10.64
C ASN A 68 3.84 -10.23 9.17
N TYR A 69 3.16 -11.15 8.48
CA TYR A 69 2.63 -10.98 7.12
C TYR A 69 1.13 -10.68 7.14
N GLY A 70 0.74 -9.55 7.74
CA GLY A 70 -0.58 -8.99 7.52
C GLY A 70 -0.84 -8.84 6.00
N VAL A 71 -2.04 -9.19 5.55
CA VAL A 71 -2.50 -9.02 4.15
C VAL A 71 -2.33 -7.59 3.59
N HIS A 72 -2.00 -6.62 4.43
CA HIS A 72 -1.68 -5.24 4.06
C HIS A 72 -0.31 -4.83 4.62
N VAL A 73 0.49 -4.11 3.82
CA VAL A 73 1.86 -3.66 4.21
C VAL A 73 1.87 -2.78 5.48
N ALA A 74 0.72 -2.19 5.82
CA ALA A 74 0.56 -1.40 7.04
C ALA A 74 0.62 -2.23 8.33
N SER A 75 0.26 -3.53 8.27
CA SER A 75 0.25 -4.43 9.42
C SER A 75 1.55 -5.23 9.59
N CYS A 76 2.49 -5.11 8.66
CA CYS A 76 3.81 -5.73 8.76
C CYS A 76 4.75 -4.97 9.72
N SER A 77 5.80 -5.65 10.20
CA SER A 77 6.90 -5.01 10.95
C SER A 77 7.44 -3.77 10.24
N VAL A 78 7.90 -2.80 11.05
CA VAL A 78 8.41 -1.51 10.57
C VAL A 78 9.50 -1.69 9.52
N ASP A 79 10.37 -2.69 9.67
CA ASP A 79 11.44 -2.98 8.72
C ASP A 79 10.93 -3.42 7.34
N VAL A 80 9.89 -4.25 7.29
CA VAL A 80 9.26 -4.68 6.04
C VAL A 80 8.56 -3.50 5.37
N ARG A 81 7.83 -2.68 6.15
CA ARG A 81 7.17 -1.47 5.65
C ARG A 81 8.19 -0.48 5.06
N MET A 82 9.30 -0.23 5.74
CA MET A 82 10.34 0.68 5.26
C MET A 82 11.03 0.17 3.99
N LYS A 83 11.25 -1.15 3.86
CA LYS A 83 11.78 -1.76 2.62
C LYS A 83 10.82 -1.59 1.44
N PHE A 84 9.52 -1.80 1.65
CA PHE A 84 8.50 -1.57 0.63
C PHE A 84 8.46 -0.10 0.21
N LEU A 85 8.40 0.83 1.18
CA LEU A 85 8.40 2.27 0.90
C LEU A 85 9.67 2.68 0.15
N ARG A 86 10.85 2.21 0.56
CA ARG A 86 12.10 2.48 -0.16
C ARG A 86 12.06 2.06 -1.62
N LYS A 87 11.46 0.91 -1.90
CA LYS A 87 11.30 0.41 -3.27
C LYS A 87 10.35 1.28 -4.08
N VAL A 88 9.17 1.60 -3.55
CA VAL A 88 8.15 2.38 -4.26
C VAL A 88 8.62 3.82 -4.52
N TYR A 89 9.05 4.52 -3.49
CA TYR A 89 9.54 5.90 -3.64
C TYR A 89 10.83 5.96 -4.45
N GLY A 90 11.69 4.95 -4.38
CA GLY A 90 12.88 4.85 -5.23
C GLY A 90 12.53 4.72 -6.71
N ILE A 91 11.52 3.89 -7.05
CA ILE A 91 11.02 3.76 -8.42
C ILE A 91 10.44 5.09 -8.91
N VAL A 92 9.56 5.73 -8.12
CA VAL A 92 8.95 7.02 -8.50
C VAL A 92 10.00 8.11 -8.67
N ALA A 93 10.98 8.20 -7.77
CA ALA A 93 12.07 9.17 -7.89
C ALA A 93 12.91 8.92 -9.17
N ALA A 94 13.19 7.65 -9.50
CA ALA A 94 13.88 7.31 -10.74
C ALA A 94 13.07 7.68 -11.98
N GLN A 95 11.75 7.44 -11.96
CA GLN A 95 10.86 7.82 -13.07
C GLN A 95 10.87 9.34 -13.31
N LEU A 96 10.75 10.14 -12.25
CA LEU A 96 10.76 11.60 -12.32
C LEU A 96 12.13 12.17 -12.74
N LEU A 97 13.22 11.51 -12.35
CA LEU A 97 14.56 11.88 -12.81
C LEU A 97 14.71 11.60 -14.31
N VAL A 98 14.30 10.42 -14.77
CA VAL A 98 14.35 10.06 -16.19
C VAL A 98 13.50 11.03 -17.03
N THR A 99 12.27 11.31 -16.61
CA THR A 99 11.41 12.27 -17.33
C THR A 99 12.05 13.66 -17.37
N SER A 100 12.62 14.14 -16.25
CA SER A 100 13.30 15.43 -16.19
C SER A 100 14.55 15.51 -17.09
N ILE A 101 15.33 14.43 -17.22
CA ILE A 101 16.48 14.41 -18.12
C ILE A 101 16.02 14.45 -19.57
N VAL A 102 15.03 13.63 -19.93
CA VAL A 102 14.49 13.56 -21.28
C VAL A 102 13.89 14.91 -21.69
N THR A 103 13.10 15.55 -20.83
CA THR A 103 12.53 16.88 -21.10
C THR A 103 13.61 17.95 -21.25
N GLY A 104 14.68 17.89 -20.44
CA GLY A 104 15.85 18.76 -20.58
C GLY A 104 16.56 18.60 -21.93
N ILE A 105 16.70 17.36 -22.42
CA ILE A 105 17.27 17.06 -23.74
C ILE A 105 16.36 17.61 -24.85
N PHE A 106 15.05 17.48 -24.72
CA PHE A 106 14.09 17.94 -25.74
C PHE A 106 14.13 19.45 -25.98
N GLN A 107 14.70 20.23 -25.06
CA GLN A 107 14.85 21.66 -25.26
C GLN A 107 15.99 22.04 -26.22
N PHE A 108 16.89 21.12 -26.60
CA PHE A 108 17.90 21.48 -27.59
C PHE A 108 17.21 21.92 -28.90
N PRO A 109 17.61 23.05 -29.51
CA PRO A 109 16.88 23.67 -30.62
C PRO A 109 16.73 22.76 -31.84
N ALA A 110 17.69 21.84 -32.06
CA ALA A 110 17.60 20.84 -33.11
C ALA A 110 16.52 19.77 -32.83
N ILE A 111 16.34 19.38 -31.57
CA ILE A 111 15.40 18.34 -31.15
C ILE A 111 13.99 18.93 -31.06
N SER A 112 13.85 20.12 -30.49
CA SER A 112 12.54 20.78 -30.39
C SER A 112 11.93 21.07 -31.76
N ALA A 113 12.74 21.53 -32.72
CA ALA A 113 12.28 21.74 -34.10
C ALA A 113 11.81 20.43 -34.76
N PHE A 114 12.57 19.34 -34.59
CA PHE A 114 12.20 18.02 -35.12
C PHE A 114 10.90 17.49 -34.51
N VAL A 115 10.76 17.55 -33.19
CA VAL A 115 9.59 17.05 -32.48
C VAL A 115 8.33 17.86 -32.83
N GLN A 116 8.47 19.17 -33.04
CA GLN A 116 7.36 20.03 -33.47
C GLN A 116 6.93 19.76 -34.92
N THR A 117 7.86 19.37 -35.81
CA THR A 117 7.48 18.93 -37.17
C THR A 117 6.78 17.58 -37.20
N PHE A 118 7.03 16.71 -36.22
CA PHE A 118 6.45 15.38 -36.12
C PHE A 118 5.27 15.35 -35.12
N GLU A 119 4.19 16.06 -35.45
CA GLU A 119 2.98 16.14 -34.61
C GLU A 119 2.37 14.75 -34.31
N ALA A 120 2.45 13.83 -35.27
CA ALA A 120 2.00 12.45 -35.10
C ALA A 120 2.72 11.70 -33.95
N GLY A 121 3.91 12.15 -33.55
CA GLY A 121 4.67 11.56 -32.46
C GLY A 121 3.99 11.69 -31.11
N VAL A 122 3.25 12.77 -30.86
CA VAL A 122 2.46 12.96 -29.62
C VAL A 122 1.33 11.94 -29.55
N LEU A 123 0.59 11.76 -30.64
CA LEU A 123 -0.50 10.79 -30.68
C LEU A 123 0.02 9.36 -30.57
N LEU A 124 1.12 9.03 -31.25
CA LEU A 124 1.73 7.71 -31.20
C LEU A 124 2.26 7.37 -29.80
N SER A 125 2.95 8.31 -29.15
CA SER A 125 3.43 8.13 -27.77
C SER A 125 2.29 8.02 -26.76
N ALA A 126 1.19 8.77 -26.94
CA ALA A 126 -0.02 8.63 -26.12
C ALA A 126 -0.68 7.25 -26.28
N LEU A 127 -0.83 6.76 -27.52
CA LEU A 127 -1.37 5.42 -27.77
C LEU A 127 -0.45 4.34 -27.18
N PHE A 128 0.85 4.49 -27.35
CA PHE A 128 1.83 3.57 -26.77
C PHE A 128 1.77 3.59 -25.24
N ALA A 129 1.68 4.75 -24.60
CA ALA A 129 1.52 4.87 -23.15
C ALA A 129 0.23 4.19 -22.67
N PHE A 130 -0.88 4.36 -23.39
CA PHE A 130 -2.15 3.70 -23.09
C PHE A 130 -2.05 2.17 -23.19
N VAL A 131 -1.49 1.64 -24.27
CA VAL A 131 -1.27 0.19 -24.45
C VAL A 131 -0.33 -0.35 -23.37
N SER A 132 0.73 0.38 -23.06
CA SER A 132 1.69 0.01 -22.00
C SER A 132 1.00 -0.06 -20.63
N LEU A 133 0.09 0.87 -20.34
CA LEU A 133 -0.69 0.89 -19.10
C LEU A 133 -1.63 -0.32 -19.01
N VAL A 134 -2.34 -0.65 -20.10
CA VAL A 134 -3.21 -1.85 -20.15
C VAL A 134 -2.37 -3.11 -19.95
N ALA A 135 -1.22 -3.22 -20.61
CA ALA A 135 -0.30 -4.34 -20.44
C ALA A 135 0.22 -4.44 -18.99
N LEU A 136 0.53 -3.29 -18.36
CA LEU A 136 0.95 -3.21 -16.97
C LEU A 136 -0.15 -3.71 -16.03
N PHE A 137 -1.41 -3.34 -16.30
CA PHE A 137 -2.56 -3.78 -15.51
C PHE A 137 -2.71 -5.30 -15.55
N VAL A 138 -2.58 -5.91 -16.72
CA VAL A 138 -2.65 -7.37 -16.89
C VAL A 138 -1.46 -8.08 -16.24
N LYS A 139 -0.25 -7.51 -16.35
CA LYS A 139 1.00 -8.11 -15.86
C LYS A 139 1.45 -7.63 -14.47
N ARG A 140 0.58 -6.94 -13.72
CA ARG A 140 0.90 -6.32 -12.42
C ARG A 140 1.47 -7.29 -11.37
N HIS A 141 1.10 -8.57 -11.44
CA HIS A 141 1.53 -9.60 -10.49
C HIS A 141 2.81 -10.35 -10.90
N GLN A 142 3.38 -10.07 -12.08
CA GLN A 142 4.58 -10.74 -12.57
C GLN A 142 5.81 -9.84 -12.39
N PHE A 143 6.55 -10.09 -11.30
CA PHE A 143 7.87 -9.52 -11.08
C PHE A 143 8.93 -10.40 -11.78
N PRO A 144 9.90 -9.84 -12.53
CA PRO A 144 10.24 -8.43 -12.71
C PRO A 144 9.62 -7.75 -13.95
N THR A 145 8.86 -8.49 -14.77
CA THR A 145 8.31 -8.01 -16.05
C THR A 145 7.53 -6.70 -15.92
N ASN A 146 6.76 -6.53 -14.84
CA ASN A 146 6.05 -5.29 -14.52
C ASN A 146 6.98 -4.05 -14.50
N LEU A 147 8.22 -4.16 -14.00
CA LEU A 147 9.14 -3.03 -13.95
C LEU A 147 9.63 -2.59 -15.34
N TYR A 148 9.82 -3.54 -16.27
CA TYR A 148 10.21 -3.19 -17.64
C TYR A 148 9.06 -2.49 -18.38
N LEU A 149 7.82 -2.96 -18.21
CA LEU A 149 6.64 -2.30 -18.76
C LEU A 149 6.44 -0.91 -18.14
N LEU A 150 6.70 -0.77 -16.84
CA LEU A 150 6.64 0.51 -16.15
C LEU A 150 7.67 1.49 -16.70
N GLY A 151 8.89 1.03 -16.94
CA GLY A 151 9.94 1.84 -17.58
C GLY A 151 9.57 2.25 -19.00
N ALA A 152 9.01 1.34 -19.81
CA ALA A 152 8.53 1.65 -21.15
C ALA A 152 7.40 2.69 -21.14
N PHE A 153 6.46 2.56 -20.20
CA PHE A 153 5.43 3.57 -19.96
C PHE A 153 6.04 4.93 -19.60
N THR A 154 7.01 4.95 -18.67
CA THR A 154 7.70 6.19 -18.28
C THR A 154 8.45 6.84 -19.43
N LEU A 155 9.07 6.08 -20.34
CA LEU A 155 9.73 6.65 -21.53
C LEU A 155 8.72 7.29 -22.50
N ALA A 156 7.56 6.66 -22.68
CA ALA A 156 6.49 7.20 -23.51
C ALA A 156 5.89 8.48 -22.91
N GLU A 157 5.68 8.49 -21.60
CA GLU A 157 5.27 9.68 -20.87
C GLU A 157 6.34 10.79 -20.95
N ALA A 158 7.63 10.43 -20.80
CA ALA A 158 8.73 11.38 -20.92
C ALA A 158 8.77 12.05 -22.31
N TYR A 159 8.47 11.31 -23.38
CA TYR A 159 8.33 11.87 -24.73
C TYR A 159 7.15 12.86 -24.81
N LEU A 160 5.99 12.49 -24.27
CA LEU A 160 4.80 13.35 -24.24
C LEU A 160 5.08 14.67 -23.50
N VAL A 161 5.56 14.56 -22.26
CA VAL A 161 5.89 15.70 -21.42
C VAL A 161 7.00 16.52 -22.06
N GLY A 162 8.03 15.86 -22.61
CA GLY A 162 9.13 16.51 -23.34
C GLY A 162 8.64 17.34 -24.52
N THR A 163 7.70 16.80 -25.31
CA THR A 163 7.10 17.51 -26.45
C THR A 163 6.32 18.74 -25.98
N ILE A 164 5.49 18.61 -24.94
CA ILE A 164 4.71 19.74 -24.37
C ILE A 164 5.65 20.84 -23.86
N VAL A 165 6.73 20.44 -23.19
CA VAL A 165 7.74 21.35 -22.65
C VAL A 165 8.42 22.19 -23.73
N THR A 166 8.56 21.68 -24.97
CA THR A 166 9.15 22.45 -26.07
C THR A 166 8.37 23.71 -26.45
N PHE A 167 7.09 23.81 -26.09
CA PHE A 167 6.27 25.01 -26.31
C PHE A 167 6.46 26.08 -25.23
N TYR A 168 7.19 25.76 -24.15
CA TYR A 168 7.49 26.66 -23.05
C TYR A 168 8.93 27.19 -23.11
N GLN A 169 9.15 28.33 -22.44
CA GLN A 169 10.47 28.94 -22.31
C GLN A 169 11.40 28.08 -21.43
N ILE A 170 12.61 27.82 -21.91
CA ILE A 170 13.60 26.94 -21.24
C ILE A 170 13.89 27.34 -19.81
N HIS A 171 14.00 28.64 -19.55
CA HIS A 171 14.30 29.15 -18.21
C HIS A 171 13.20 28.79 -17.19
N SER A 172 11.93 28.86 -17.61
CA SER A 172 10.79 28.50 -16.75
C SER A 172 10.76 26.99 -16.48
N VAL A 173 10.97 26.20 -17.53
CA VAL A 173 10.95 24.74 -17.47
C VAL A 173 12.05 24.21 -16.57
N LEU A 174 13.30 24.69 -16.73
CA LEU A 174 14.43 24.19 -15.98
C LEU A 174 14.32 24.56 -14.50
N GLN A 175 13.82 25.74 -14.18
CA GLN A 175 13.53 26.14 -12.80
C GLN A 175 12.45 25.24 -12.18
N ALA A 176 11.34 25.00 -12.88
CA ALA A 176 10.27 24.12 -12.42
C ALA A 176 10.76 22.68 -12.22
N ALA A 177 11.58 22.16 -13.13
CA ALA A 177 12.18 20.85 -13.03
C ALA A 177 13.07 20.72 -11.79
N VAL A 178 14.00 21.68 -11.58
CA VAL A 178 14.89 21.68 -10.41
C VAL A 178 14.11 21.72 -9.10
N ILE A 179 13.09 22.57 -8.99
CA ILE A 179 12.26 22.68 -7.79
C ILE A 179 11.53 21.35 -7.55
N THR A 180 10.88 20.79 -8.57
CA THR A 180 10.11 19.55 -8.47
C THR A 180 10.99 18.37 -8.07
N THR A 181 12.15 18.21 -8.72
CA THR A 181 13.12 17.16 -8.38
C THR A 181 13.64 17.32 -6.96
N THR A 182 13.94 18.55 -6.52
CA THR A 182 14.41 18.82 -5.15
C THR A 182 13.35 18.47 -4.12
N VAL A 183 12.10 18.88 -4.34
CA VAL A 183 10.97 18.58 -3.45
C VAL A 183 10.72 17.07 -3.38
N VAL A 184 10.69 16.39 -4.53
CA VAL A 184 10.50 14.94 -4.60
C VAL A 184 11.65 14.20 -3.90
N ALA A 185 12.91 14.56 -4.17
CA ALA A 185 14.06 13.95 -3.52
C ALA A 185 14.05 14.18 -2.01
N GLY A 186 13.71 15.40 -1.57
CA GLY A 186 13.50 15.73 -0.16
C GLY A 186 12.42 14.89 0.49
N LEU A 187 11.26 14.75 -0.17
CA LEU A 187 10.16 13.89 0.29
C LEU A 187 10.57 12.40 0.32
N THR A 188 11.34 11.94 -0.66
CA THR A 188 11.84 10.56 -0.71
C THR A 188 12.80 10.28 0.46
N LEU A 189 13.76 11.18 0.72
CA LEU A 189 14.66 11.05 1.86
C LEU A 189 13.92 11.15 3.19
N PHE A 190 12.97 12.07 3.28
CA PHE A 190 12.10 12.22 4.45
C PHE A 190 11.25 10.98 4.67
N ALA A 191 10.67 10.38 3.62
CA ALA A 191 9.91 9.14 3.69
C ALA A 191 10.78 7.94 4.14
N PHE A 192 12.09 7.97 3.89
CA PHE A 192 13.02 6.93 4.36
C PHE A 192 13.39 7.07 5.84
N GLN A 193 13.32 8.29 6.39
CA GLN A 193 13.73 8.62 7.76
C GLN A 193 12.52 8.73 8.72
N THR A 194 11.33 9.02 8.19
CA THR A 194 10.16 9.36 9.00
C THR A 194 9.66 8.16 9.80
N LYS A 195 9.64 8.34 11.12
CA LYS A 195 8.87 7.54 12.09
C LYS A 195 7.63 8.29 12.59
N TYR A 196 7.34 9.47 12.03
CA TYR A 196 6.28 10.36 12.48
C TYR A 196 4.90 9.90 12.00
N ASP A 197 3.93 9.96 12.91
CA ASP A 197 2.52 9.71 12.63
C ASP A 197 1.86 11.00 12.11
N PHE A 198 1.40 10.98 10.86
CA PHE A 198 0.78 12.13 10.18
C PHE A 198 -0.73 12.26 10.43
N THR A 199 -1.26 11.64 11.49
CA THR A 199 -2.70 11.69 11.80
C THR A 199 -3.28 13.12 11.82
N ILE A 200 -2.52 14.11 12.31
CA ILE A 200 -2.93 15.53 12.32
C ILE A 200 -2.89 16.16 10.91
N PHE A 201 -1.94 15.74 10.07
CA PHE A 201 -1.79 16.27 8.71
C PHE A 201 -2.90 15.80 7.76
N ASN A 202 -3.55 14.66 8.01
CA ASN A 202 -4.69 14.22 7.20
C ASN A 202 -5.86 15.24 7.24
N GLY A 203 -6.16 15.80 8.42
CA GLY A 203 -7.17 16.84 8.56
C GLY A 203 -6.77 18.16 7.87
N LEU A 204 -5.51 18.56 8.00
CA LEU A 204 -4.96 19.74 7.33
C LEU A 204 -5.00 19.61 5.79
N LEU A 205 -4.54 18.48 5.25
CA LEU A 205 -4.56 18.19 3.82
C LEU A 205 -5.98 18.17 3.26
N GLY A 206 -6.94 17.63 4.03
CA GLY A 206 -8.37 17.67 3.66
C GLY A 206 -8.90 19.10 3.55
N MET A 207 -8.65 19.95 4.55
CA MET A 207 -9.07 21.36 4.52
C MET A 207 -8.43 22.14 3.38
N LEU A 208 -7.12 21.93 3.15
CA LEU A 208 -6.39 22.60 2.08
C LEU A 208 -6.86 22.15 0.69
N LEU A 209 -7.16 20.86 0.50
CA LEU A 209 -7.70 20.33 -0.74
C LEU A 209 -9.07 20.94 -1.08
N PHE A 210 -10.00 20.96 -0.12
CA PHE A 210 -11.32 21.57 -0.34
C PHE A 210 -11.23 23.08 -0.60
N SER A 211 -10.30 23.77 0.06
CA SER A 211 -10.05 25.19 -0.20
C SER A 211 -9.52 25.42 -1.62
N LEU A 212 -8.58 24.59 -2.08
CA LEU A 212 -8.03 24.68 -3.44
C LEU A 212 -9.08 24.39 -4.52
N ILE A 213 -9.96 23.41 -4.28
CA ILE A 213 -11.11 23.12 -5.16
C ILE A 213 -12.04 24.35 -5.23
N GLY A 214 -12.38 24.93 -4.08
CA GLY A 214 -13.22 26.13 -4.00
C GLY A 214 -12.62 27.32 -4.76
N ILE A 215 -11.31 27.57 -4.59
CA ILE A 215 -10.59 28.62 -5.32
C ILE A 215 -10.58 28.32 -6.83
N GLY A 216 -10.36 27.07 -7.23
CA GLY A 216 -10.36 26.67 -8.64
C GLY A 216 -11.71 26.92 -9.33
N PHE A 217 -12.82 26.57 -8.68
CA PHE A 217 -14.16 26.88 -9.19
C PHE A 217 -14.44 28.39 -9.23
N ALA A 218 -13.99 29.15 -8.22
CA ALA A 218 -14.18 30.60 -8.16
C ALA A 218 -13.33 31.37 -9.18
N LEU A 219 -12.17 30.85 -9.60
CA LEU A 219 -11.32 31.45 -10.62
C LEU A 219 -11.76 31.13 -12.05
N ILE A 220 -12.55 30.07 -12.24
CA ILE A 220 -13.12 29.66 -13.53
C ILE A 220 -14.44 30.36 -13.85
N ALA A 221 -15.18 30.79 -12.82
CA ALA A 221 -16.42 31.56 -12.93
C ALA A 221 -16.14 33.06 -13.13
#